data_AF-A0A0A3J2V8-F1
#
_entry.id   AF-A0A0A3J2V8-F1
#
_cell.length_a   1.000
_cell.length_b   1.000
_cell.length_c   1.000
_cell.angle_alpha   90.00
_cell.angle_beta   90.00
_cell.angle_gamma   90.00
#
_symmetry.space_group_name_H-M   'P 1'
#
loop_
_entity.id
_entity.type
_entity.pdbx_description
1 polymer ?
#
loop_
_entity_poly.entity_id
_entity_poly.type
_entity_poly.pdbx_seq_one_letter_code
_entity_poly.pdbx_strand_id
1 'polypeptide(L)'
;MSESLVQLKHSLKTLKLASIAEVIEEQLMEAETNGFSYQQFLTKLLGYEIRKREEKQLAKRLKWADFPVHQSLDEFDISAQPALSRQQFQQLRELLWIEQVYNLILLGPPGVGKTHLAIGLGVEAVQQGYKVSFVTMDHLIQLLRTQEVTRSAQTKLKRITQSDLVIIDDLMFMAINRHEANLFFQLINKLYGQSSVIITSNKGPEDWGELLGDPAITTAILDRLLHKSEVIHLTGDSYRLKYRKTIFGND
;
A
#
# COMPACT_ATOMS: atom_id res chain seq x y z
N MET A 1 13.50 12.08 -42.79
CA MET A 1 13.83 10.99 -41.84
C MET A 1 14.59 9.91 -42.59
N SER A 2 15.76 9.49 -42.11
CA SER A 2 16.51 8.42 -42.76
C SER A 2 15.77 7.08 -42.61
N GLU A 3 15.86 6.23 -43.62
CA GLU A 3 15.27 4.88 -43.61
C GLU A 3 15.79 4.04 -42.43
N SER A 4 17.06 4.25 -42.06
CA SER A 4 17.69 3.62 -40.89
C SER A 4 17.01 3.98 -39.55
N LEU A 5 16.57 5.22 -39.39
CA LEU A 5 15.90 5.70 -38.17
C LEU A 5 14.50 5.10 -38.03
N VAL A 6 13.78 4.94 -39.15
CA VAL A 6 12.46 4.30 -39.17
C VAL A 6 12.59 2.82 -38.77
N GLN A 7 13.58 2.12 -39.33
CA GLN A 7 13.86 0.73 -38.97
C GLN A 7 14.27 0.60 -37.50
N LEU A 8 15.09 1.51 -36.98
CA LEU A 8 15.49 1.54 -35.57
C LEU A 8 14.28 1.71 -34.64
N LYS A 9 13.40 2.68 -34.93
CA LYS A 9 12.15 2.88 -34.16
C LYS A 9 11.24 1.65 -34.20
N HIS A 10 11.13 0.99 -35.35
CA HIS A 10 10.36 -0.25 -35.47
C HIS A 10 10.94 -1.35 -34.58
N SER A 11 12.25 -1.61 -34.66
CA SER A 11 12.94 -2.61 -33.83
C SER A 11 12.79 -2.34 -32.33
N LEU A 12 12.91 -1.07 -31.91
CA LEU A 12 12.69 -0.67 -30.51
C LEU A 12 11.27 -1.00 -30.05
N LYS A 13 10.25 -0.71 -30.86
CA LYS A 13 8.85 -1.06 -30.54
C LYS A 13 8.64 -2.57 -30.46
N THR A 14 9.21 -3.35 -31.39
CA THR A 14 9.15 -4.82 -31.37
C THR A 14 9.76 -5.39 -30.09
N LEU A 15 10.86 -4.82 -29.62
CA LEU A 15 11.51 -5.19 -28.35
C LEU A 15 10.83 -4.61 -27.09
N LYS A 16 9.68 -3.93 -27.25
CA LYS A 16 8.93 -3.25 -26.17
C LYS A 16 9.73 -2.13 -25.49
N LEU A 17 10.68 -1.52 -26.18
CA LEU A 17 11.48 -0.35 -25.75
C LEU A 17 10.76 0.94 -26.18
N ALA A 18 9.50 1.08 -25.77
CA ALA A 18 8.62 2.13 -26.27
C ALA A 18 9.07 3.53 -25.84
N SER A 19 9.62 3.67 -24.63
CA SER A 19 10.01 4.98 -24.09
C SER A 19 11.25 5.51 -24.83
N ILE A 20 12.21 4.64 -25.18
CA ILE A 20 13.33 5.00 -26.07
C ILE A 20 12.82 5.39 -27.46
N ALA A 21 11.88 4.63 -28.03
CA ALA A 21 11.41 4.89 -29.39
C ALA A 21 10.79 6.29 -29.56
N GLU A 22 10.26 6.87 -28.47
CA GLU A 22 9.73 8.23 -28.41
C GLU A 22 10.83 9.30 -28.43
N VAL A 23 11.98 9.07 -27.77
CA VAL A 23 13.06 10.07 -27.58
C VAL A 23 14.34 9.78 -28.36
N ILE A 24 14.38 8.72 -29.18
CA ILE A 24 15.60 8.26 -29.86
C ILE A 24 16.26 9.34 -30.73
N GLU A 25 15.48 10.20 -31.38
CA GLU A 25 16.00 11.28 -32.23
C GLU A 25 16.75 12.33 -31.41
N GLU A 26 16.17 12.77 -30.29
CA GLU A 26 16.79 13.71 -29.37
C GLU A 26 18.05 13.12 -28.75
N GLN A 27 18.01 11.85 -28.34
CA GLN A 27 19.17 11.15 -27.77
C GLN A 27 20.31 10.97 -28.79
N LEU A 28 20.01 10.77 -30.07
CA LEU A 28 21.01 10.70 -31.14
C LEU A 28 21.69 12.07 -31.35
N MET A 29 20.90 13.15 -31.45
CA MET A 29 21.46 14.51 -31.58
C MET A 29 22.32 14.90 -30.38
N GLU A 30 21.89 14.54 -29.17
CA GLU A 30 22.63 14.80 -27.94
C GLU A 30 23.95 14.02 -27.90
N ALA A 31 23.95 12.77 -28.40
CA ALA A 31 25.16 11.94 -28.47
C ALA A 31 26.18 12.47 -29.47
N GLU A 32 25.72 12.96 -30.63
CA GLU A 32 26.56 13.62 -31.63
C GLU A 32 27.16 14.91 -31.09
N THR A 33 26.35 15.75 -30.44
CA THR A 33 26.78 17.04 -29.89
C THR A 33 27.82 16.88 -28.78
N ASN A 34 27.63 15.90 -27.89
CA ASN A 34 28.51 15.68 -26.74
C ASN A 34 29.64 14.67 -27.00
N GLY A 35 29.75 14.13 -28.22
CA GLY A 35 30.79 13.18 -28.60
C GLY A 35 30.80 11.89 -27.77
N PHE A 36 29.62 11.33 -27.46
CA PHE A 36 29.53 10.12 -26.65
C PHE A 36 30.19 8.92 -27.34
N SER A 37 30.88 8.09 -26.56
CA SER A 37 31.28 6.77 -27.03
C SER A 37 30.05 5.86 -27.21
N TYR A 38 30.17 4.83 -28.05
CA TYR A 38 29.07 3.88 -28.26
C TYR A 38 28.58 3.24 -26.96
N GLN A 39 29.50 2.95 -26.04
CA GLN A 39 29.17 2.41 -24.72
C GLN A 39 28.37 3.43 -23.89
N GLN A 40 28.82 4.69 -23.83
CA GLN A 40 28.12 5.73 -23.08
C GLN A 40 26.71 5.96 -23.61
N PHE A 41 26.55 6.00 -24.94
CA PHE A 41 25.25 6.15 -25.58
C PHE A 41 24.30 5.00 -25.23
N LEU A 42 24.74 3.75 -25.39
CA LEU A 42 23.92 2.57 -25.07
C LEU A 42 23.55 2.50 -23.59
N THR A 43 24.49 2.78 -22.69
CA THR A 43 24.22 2.81 -21.24
C THR A 43 23.18 3.88 -20.89
N LYS A 44 23.29 5.09 -21.45
CA LYS A 44 22.34 6.18 -21.20
C LYS A 44 20.94 5.83 -21.71
N LEU A 45 20.87 5.29 -22.92
CA LEU A 45 19.64 4.94 -23.61
C LEU A 45 18.89 3.81 -22.90
N LEU A 46 19.59 2.72 -22.53
CA LEU A 46 19.00 1.64 -21.74
C LEU A 46 18.61 2.11 -20.34
N GLY A 47 19.44 2.94 -19.70
CA GLY A 47 19.13 3.55 -18.40
C GLY A 47 17.86 4.42 -18.44
N TYR A 48 17.61 5.13 -19.55
CA TYR A 48 16.37 5.88 -19.73
C TYR A 48 15.13 4.97 -19.78
N GLU A 49 15.19 3.87 -20.52
CA GLU A 49 14.08 2.91 -20.58
C GLU A 49 13.79 2.27 -19.23
N ILE A 50 14.83 1.85 -18.51
CA ILE A 50 14.70 1.23 -17.17
C ILE A 50 13.99 2.20 -16.24
N ARG A 51 14.48 3.44 -16.11
CA ARG A 51 13.84 4.48 -15.27
C ARG A 51 12.38 4.71 -15.66
N LYS A 52 12.08 4.82 -16.96
CA LYS A 52 10.70 5.02 -17.43
C LYS A 52 9.79 3.83 -17.14
N ARG A 53 10.32 2.60 -17.17
CA ARG A 53 9.56 1.40 -16.79
C ARG A 53 9.29 1.38 -15.29
N GLU A 54 10.28 1.72 -14.47
CA GLU A 54 10.14 1.82 -13.02
C GLU A 54 9.11 2.89 -12.63
N GLU A 55 9.17 4.09 -13.22
CA GLU A 55 8.18 5.17 -13.03
C GLU A 55 6.76 4.68 -13.37
N LYS A 56 6.58 4.03 -14.53
CA LYS A 56 5.27 3.49 -14.95
C LYS A 56 4.78 2.39 -14.01
N GLN A 57 5.66 1.52 -13.53
CA GLN A 57 5.30 0.47 -12.58
C GLN A 57 4.96 1.03 -11.19
N LEU A 58 5.70 2.03 -10.72
CA LEU A 58 5.44 2.72 -9.46
C LEU A 58 4.08 3.42 -9.50
N ALA A 59 3.83 4.24 -10.54
CA ALA A 59 2.55 4.94 -10.71
C ALA A 59 1.36 3.95 -10.77
N LYS A 60 1.56 2.81 -11.44
CA LYS A 60 0.57 1.73 -11.49
C LYS A 60 0.32 1.09 -10.13
N ARG A 61 1.38 0.80 -9.35
CA ARG A 61 1.25 0.24 -7.99
C ARG A 61 0.60 1.21 -7.02
N LEU A 62 0.96 2.49 -7.06
CA LEU A 62 0.29 3.54 -6.27
C LEU A 62 -1.21 3.62 -6.59
N LYS A 63 -1.57 3.62 -7.88
CA LYS A 63 -2.97 3.61 -8.31
C LYS A 63 -3.72 2.35 -7.85
N TRP A 64 -3.05 1.20 -7.83
CA TRP A 64 -3.66 -0.06 -7.41
C TRP A 64 -3.80 -0.20 -5.89
N ALA A 65 -2.88 0.41 -5.14
CA ALA A 65 -2.95 0.48 -3.69
C ALA A 65 -4.20 1.22 -3.21
N ASP A 66 -4.67 2.22 -3.97
CA ASP A 66 -5.98 2.86 -3.74
C ASP A 66 -6.08 3.54 -2.36
N PHE A 67 -4.99 4.21 -1.97
CA PHE A 67 -4.95 4.99 -0.73
C PHE A 67 -5.94 6.17 -0.80
N PRO A 68 -6.66 6.48 0.30
CA PRO A 68 -7.62 7.59 0.32
C PRO A 68 -6.93 8.95 0.26
N VAL A 69 -5.71 9.03 0.77
CA VAL A 69 -4.83 10.21 0.75
C VAL A 69 -3.40 9.77 0.49
N HIS A 70 -2.62 10.62 -0.17
CA HIS A 70 -1.18 10.44 -0.27
C HIS A 70 -0.51 11.12 0.92
N GLN A 71 0.01 10.33 1.85
CA GLN A 71 0.77 10.80 3.00
C GLN A 71 2.10 10.04 3.02
N SER A 72 3.21 10.78 3.06
CA SER A 72 4.53 10.19 3.23
C SER A 72 4.72 9.78 4.69
N LEU A 73 5.46 8.70 4.91
CA LEU A 73 5.90 8.34 6.26
C LEU A 73 6.79 9.43 6.89
N ASP A 74 7.45 10.26 6.08
CA ASP A 74 8.25 11.40 6.57
C ASP A 74 7.41 12.52 7.19
N GLU A 75 6.11 12.59 6.86
CA GLU A 75 5.18 13.56 7.46
C GLU A 75 4.68 13.10 8.84
N PHE A 76 4.99 11.87 9.25
CA PHE A 76 4.60 11.33 10.54
C PHE A 76 5.50 11.86 11.66
N ASP A 77 4.93 12.73 12.51
CA ASP A 77 5.64 13.27 13.67
C ASP A 77 5.76 12.22 14.78
N ILE A 78 6.86 11.46 14.76
CA ILE A 78 7.19 10.48 15.80
C ILE A 78 7.31 11.10 17.21
N SER A 79 7.65 12.39 17.30
CA SER A 79 7.77 13.07 18.61
C SER A 79 6.41 13.30 19.26
N ALA A 80 5.35 13.39 18.45
CA ALA A 80 3.97 13.49 18.92
C ALA A 80 3.36 12.14 19.31
N GLN A 81 4.05 11.01 19.06
CA GLN A 81 3.55 9.67 19.34
C GLN A 81 4.50 8.90 20.27
N PRO A 82 4.35 9.06 21.60
CA PRO A 82 5.28 8.48 22.58
C PRO A 82 5.21 6.95 22.65
N ALA A 83 4.15 6.34 22.14
CA ALA A 83 3.99 4.89 22.14
C ALA A 83 4.95 4.16 21.19
N LEU A 84 5.59 4.86 20.25
CA LEU A 84 6.50 4.27 19.29
C LEU A 84 7.88 4.90 19.45
N SER A 85 8.88 4.10 19.82
CA SER A 85 10.26 4.57 19.87
C SER A 85 10.80 4.87 18.46
N ARG A 86 11.78 5.77 18.35
CA ARG A 86 12.46 6.05 17.07
C ARG A 86 13.07 4.79 16.45
N GLN A 87 13.58 3.88 17.26
CA GLN A 87 14.14 2.61 16.80
C GLN A 87 13.07 1.70 16.20
N GLN A 88 11.93 1.53 16.89
CA GLN A 88 10.81 0.74 16.36
C GLN A 88 10.25 1.36 15.07
N PHE A 89 10.12 2.69 15.02
CA PHE A 89 9.67 3.38 13.80
C PHE A 89 10.62 3.13 12.62
N GLN A 90 11.93 3.20 12.84
CA GLN A 90 12.92 2.91 11.81
C GLN A 90 12.85 1.44 11.35
N GLN A 91 12.69 0.50 12.28
CA GLN A 91 12.51 -0.92 11.97
C GLN A 91 11.25 -1.17 11.13
N LEU A 92 10.15 -0.47 11.42
CA LEU A 92 8.94 -0.53 10.60
C LEU A 92 9.19 0.03 9.19
N ARG A 93 9.96 1.12 9.08
CA ARG A 93 10.31 1.75 7.79
C ARG A 93 11.21 0.87 6.91
N GLU A 94 11.99 -0.04 7.49
CA GLU A 94 12.82 -0.99 6.74
C GLU A 94 12.02 -2.08 6.04
N LEU A 95 10.73 -2.28 6.41
CA LEU A 95 9.81 -3.23 5.79
C LEU A 95 10.26 -4.71 5.81
N LEU A 96 11.32 -5.07 6.54
CA LEU A 96 11.75 -6.46 6.73
C LEU A 96 10.63 -7.34 7.29
N TRP A 97 9.72 -6.75 8.07
CA TRP A 97 8.52 -7.42 8.57
C TRP A 97 7.56 -7.85 7.45
N ILE A 98 7.54 -7.16 6.29
CA ILE A 98 6.76 -7.59 5.12
C ILE A 98 7.33 -8.88 4.53
N GLU A 99 8.66 -8.95 4.39
CA GLU A 99 9.34 -10.14 3.86
C GLU A 99 9.18 -11.36 4.77
N GLN A 100 9.12 -11.12 6.08
CA GLN A 100 8.89 -12.14 7.11
C GLN A 100 7.41 -12.49 7.31
N VAL A 101 6.52 -11.78 6.60
CA VAL A 101 5.06 -11.94 6.66
C VAL A 101 4.52 -11.72 8.09
N TYR A 102 4.95 -10.64 8.73
CA TYR A 102 4.41 -10.17 10.01
C TYR A 102 3.26 -9.20 9.78
N ASN A 103 2.23 -9.30 10.61
CA ASN A 103 1.12 -8.37 10.63
C ASN A 103 1.38 -7.23 11.62
N LEU A 104 0.76 -6.07 11.39
CA LEU A 104 0.75 -4.99 12.36
C LEU A 104 -0.69 -4.71 12.78
N ILE A 105 -0.94 -4.63 14.09
CA ILE A 105 -2.23 -4.24 14.63
C ILE A 105 -2.05 -2.90 15.32
N LEU A 106 -2.57 -1.85 14.69
CA LEU A 106 -2.49 -0.48 15.17
C LEU A 106 -3.75 -0.15 15.98
N LEU A 107 -3.57 0.00 17.29
CA LEU A 107 -4.66 0.24 18.24
C LEU A 107 -4.57 1.65 18.81
N GLY A 108 -5.70 2.22 19.21
CA GLY A 108 -5.73 3.52 19.90
C GLY A 108 -6.96 4.38 19.59
N PRO A 109 -7.15 5.50 20.31
CA PRO A 109 -8.33 6.34 20.12
C PRO A 109 -8.35 7.04 18.75
N PRO A 110 -9.47 7.62 18.32
CA PRO A 110 -9.55 8.35 17.07
C PRO A 110 -8.57 9.53 17.01
N GLY A 111 -7.90 9.71 15.87
CA GLY A 111 -7.06 10.88 15.62
C GLY A 111 -5.61 10.81 16.10
N VAL A 112 -5.15 9.69 16.66
CA VAL A 112 -3.74 9.51 17.13
C VAL A 112 -2.74 9.07 16.05
N GLY A 113 -3.19 8.98 14.79
CA GLY A 113 -2.30 8.69 13.65
C GLY A 113 -2.25 7.24 13.16
N LYS A 114 -3.15 6.35 13.59
CA LYS A 114 -3.21 4.93 13.14
C LYS A 114 -3.22 4.78 11.61
N THR A 115 -4.23 5.37 10.96
CA THR A 115 -4.39 5.35 9.51
C THR A 115 -3.25 6.06 8.79
N HIS A 116 -2.71 7.15 9.35
CA HIS A 116 -1.56 7.85 8.79
C HIS A 116 -0.35 6.90 8.75
N LEU A 117 0.00 6.28 9.88
CA LEU A 117 1.11 5.34 9.95
C LEU A 117 0.92 4.17 8.97
N ALA A 118 -0.29 3.60 8.90
CA ALA A 118 -0.60 2.52 7.96
C ALA A 118 -0.41 2.94 6.49
N ILE A 119 -0.92 4.13 6.10
CA ILE A 119 -0.77 4.67 4.75
C ILE A 119 0.70 4.98 4.46
N GLY A 120 1.43 5.61 5.38
CA GLY A 120 2.84 5.96 5.21
C GLY A 120 3.70 4.72 4.98
N LEU A 121 3.52 3.67 5.79
CA LEU A 121 4.18 2.38 5.58
C LEU A 121 3.79 1.73 4.25
N GLY A 122 2.52 1.83 3.86
CA GLY A 122 2.03 1.37 2.56
C GLY A 122 2.68 2.11 1.38
N VAL A 123 2.84 3.43 1.49
CA VAL A 123 3.48 4.26 0.46
C VAL A 123 4.96 3.90 0.33
N GLU A 124 5.68 3.79 1.45
CA GLU A 124 7.08 3.34 1.47
C GLU A 124 7.21 1.93 0.83
N ALA A 125 6.29 1.01 1.15
CA ALA A 125 6.28 -0.31 0.55
C ALA A 125 6.05 -0.29 -0.97
N VAL A 126 5.15 0.56 -1.45
CA VAL A 126 4.98 0.76 -2.89
C VAL A 126 6.24 1.35 -3.54
N GLN A 127 6.95 2.26 -2.87
CA GLN A 127 8.21 2.80 -3.40
C GLN A 127 9.30 1.70 -3.51
N GLN A 128 9.37 0.79 -2.54
CA GLN A 128 10.39 -0.27 -2.47
C GLN A 128 10.19 -1.44 -3.44
N GLY A 129 8.99 -1.64 -4.00
CA GLY A 129 8.76 -2.78 -4.91
C GLY A 129 7.47 -3.55 -4.66
N TYR A 130 6.93 -3.43 -3.45
CA TYR A 130 5.79 -4.22 -3.01
C TYR A 130 4.47 -3.80 -3.65
N LYS A 131 3.57 -4.76 -3.79
CA LYS A 131 2.17 -4.56 -4.14
C LYS A 131 1.40 -4.37 -2.84
N VAL A 132 0.74 -3.23 -2.73
CA VAL A 132 -0.07 -2.88 -1.56
C VAL A 132 -1.53 -2.78 -1.99
N SER A 133 -2.44 -3.11 -1.09
CA SER A 133 -3.87 -2.79 -1.21
C SER A 133 -4.39 -2.16 0.06
N PHE A 134 -4.98 -0.97 -0.05
CA PHE A 134 -5.74 -0.34 1.01
C PHE A 134 -7.24 -0.59 0.81
N VAL A 135 -7.94 -0.87 1.90
CA VAL A 135 -9.39 -0.99 1.95
C VAL A 135 -9.89 -0.67 3.37
N THR A 136 -10.98 0.06 3.48
CA THR A 136 -11.68 0.22 4.76
C THR A 136 -12.51 -1.02 5.06
N MET A 137 -12.73 -1.35 6.34
CA MET A 137 -13.44 -2.57 6.73
C MET A 137 -14.86 -2.64 6.14
N ASP A 138 -15.58 -1.52 6.12
CA ASP A 138 -16.92 -1.42 5.54
C ASP A 138 -16.96 -1.76 4.04
N HIS A 139 -16.05 -1.16 3.27
CA HIS A 139 -15.92 -1.42 1.84
C HIS A 139 -15.46 -2.85 1.59
N LEU A 140 -14.57 -3.40 2.44
CA LEU A 140 -14.13 -4.79 2.31
C LEU A 140 -15.31 -5.76 2.45
N ILE A 141 -16.17 -5.58 3.45
CA ILE A 141 -17.37 -6.41 3.62
C ILE A 141 -18.31 -6.27 2.42
N GLN A 142 -18.50 -5.06 1.89
CA GLN A 142 -19.30 -4.86 0.68
C GLN A 142 -18.72 -5.61 -0.53
N LEU A 143 -17.40 -5.58 -0.73
CA LEU A 143 -16.72 -6.31 -1.81
C LEU A 143 -16.91 -7.82 -1.66
N LEU A 144 -16.71 -8.35 -0.44
CA LEU A 144 -16.87 -9.76 -0.14
C LEU A 144 -18.31 -10.25 -0.43
N ARG A 145 -19.33 -9.48 -0.04
CA ARG A 145 -20.74 -9.81 -0.30
C ARG A 145 -21.10 -9.81 -1.78
N THR A 146 -20.47 -8.93 -2.56
CA THR A 146 -20.81 -8.72 -3.98
C THR A 146 -19.86 -9.45 -4.93
N GLN A 147 -18.94 -10.26 -4.41
CA GLN A 147 -17.90 -10.94 -5.20
C GLN A 147 -18.47 -11.92 -6.22
N GLU A 148 -19.61 -12.55 -5.96
CA GLU A 148 -20.22 -13.50 -6.92
C GLU A 148 -21.09 -12.78 -7.97
N VAL A 149 -21.48 -11.53 -7.68
CA VAL A 149 -22.43 -10.76 -8.49
C VAL A 149 -21.72 -9.79 -9.41
N THR A 150 -20.62 -9.18 -8.96
CA THR A 150 -19.97 -8.07 -9.69
C THR A 150 -18.51 -8.37 -10.05
N ARG A 151 -18.18 -8.16 -11.33
CA ARG A 151 -16.81 -8.32 -11.84
C ARG A 151 -15.82 -7.32 -11.21
N SER A 152 -16.30 -6.13 -10.82
CA SER A 152 -15.50 -5.11 -10.13
C SER A 152 -15.03 -5.61 -8.77
N ALA A 153 -15.93 -6.20 -7.96
CA ALA A 153 -15.58 -6.78 -6.68
C ALA A 153 -14.58 -7.94 -6.81
N GLN A 154 -14.81 -8.85 -7.77
CA GLN A 154 -13.86 -9.93 -8.06
C GLN A 154 -12.46 -9.41 -8.41
N THR A 155 -12.41 -8.36 -9.22
CA THR A 155 -11.14 -7.76 -9.66
C THR A 155 -10.40 -7.11 -8.49
N LYS A 156 -11.11 -6.37 -7.62
CA LYS A 156 -10.51 -5.73 -6.44
C LYS A 156 -10.07 -6.77 -5.40
N LEU A 157 -10.89 -7.77 -5.09
CA LEU A 157 -10.54 -8.85 -4.17
C LEU A 157 -9.35 -9.67 -4.67
N LYS A 158 -9.28 -9.97 -5.97
CA LYS A 158 -8.12 -10.64 -6.56
C LYS A 158 -6.84 -9.83 -6.36
N ARG A 159 -6.90 -8.50 -6.48
CA ARG A 159 -5.75 -7.62 -6.19
C ARG A 159 -5.36 -7.65 -4.72
N ILE A 160 -6.35 -7.60 -3.82
CA ILE A 160 -6.13 -7.70 -2.36
C ILE A 160 -5.38 -9.01 -2.05
N THR A 161 -5.86 -10.15 -2.55
CA THR A 161 -5.23 -11.46 -2.32
C THR A 161 -3.87 -11.66 -3.01
N GLN A 162 -3.50 -10.78 -3.95
CA GLN A 162 -2.21 -10.82 -4.67
C GLN A 162 -1.24 -9.74 -4.20
N SER A 163 -1.59 -9.01 -3.14
CA SER A 163 -0.77 -7.96 -2.55
C SER A 163 0.21 -8.57 -1.55
N ASP A 164 1.41 -8.00 -1.47
CA ASP A 164 2.41 -8.37 -0.46
C ASP A 164 2.02 -7.76 0.91
N LEU A 165 1.32 -6.61 0.87
CA LEU A 165 0.77 -5.91 2.03
C LEU A 165 -0.70 -5.55 1.82
N VAL A 166 -1.56 -5.89 2.79
CA VAL A 166 -2.97 -5.49 2.81
C VAL A 166 -3.22 -4.61 4.04
N ILE A 167 -3.73 -3.40 3.82
CA ILE A 167 -4.13 -2.47 4.89
C ILE A 167 -5.65 -2.51 4.98
N ILE A 168 -6.15 -2.93 6.13
CA ILE A 168 -7.56 -2.96 6.50
C ILE A 168 -7.79 -1.89 7.55
N ASP A 169 -8.33 -0.76 7.13
CA ASP A 169 -8.51 0.41 7.98
C ASP A 169 -9.89 0.42 8.66
N ASP A 170 -9.93 0.97 9.87
CA ASP A 170 -11.11 1.15 10.70
C ASP A 170 -11.91 -0.15 10.91
N LEU A 171 -11.28 -1.15 11.54
CA LEU A 171 -11.96 -2.34 12.06
C LEU A 171 -12.79 -1.97 13.30
N MET A 172 -13.84 -1.19 13.07
CA MET A 172 -14.80 -0.77 14.07
C MET A 172 -16.11 -0.30 13.41
N PHE A 173 -17.18 -0.26 14.18
CA PHE A 173 -18.51 0.27 13.82
C PHE A 173 -19.46 -0.59 12.97
N MET A 174 -19.12 -1.83 12.62
CA MET A 174 -20.10 -2.71 11.96
C MET A 174 -20.40 -3.93 12.83
N ALA A 175 -21.68 -4.11 13.15
CA ALA A 175 -22.20 -5.40 13.58
C ALA A 175 -22.17 -6.30 12.33
N ILE A 176 -21.12 -7.11 12.22
CA ILE A 176 -20.95 -8.02 11.10
C ILE A 176 -21.83 -9.23 11.37
N ASN A 177 -22.65 -9.62 10.39
CA ASN A 177 -23.44 -10.84 10.56
C ASN A 177 -22.57 -12.09 10.36
N ARG A 178 -23.06 -13.25 10.82
CA ARG A 178 -22.31 -14.50 10.75
C ARG A 178 -21.83 -14.86 9.34
N HIS A 179 -22.59 -14.54 8.29
CA HIS A 179 -22.19 -14.80 6.91
C HIS A 179 -21.01 -13.92 6.48
N GLU A 180 -21.08 -12.62 6.78
CA GLU A 180 -20.01 -11.67 6.52
C GLU A 180 -18.73 -12.00 7.30
N ALA A 181 -18.85 -12.46 8.56
CA ALA A 181 -17.73 -12.92 9.37
C ALA A 181 -17.04 -14.16 8.74
N ASN A 182 -17.82 -15.10 8.19
CA ASN A 182 -17.28 -16.24 7.46
C ASN A 182 -16.53 -15.82 6.18
N LEU A 183 -17.07 -14.85 5.42
CA LEU A 183 -16.39 -14.33 4.24
C LEU A 183 -15.08 -13.64 4.60
N PHE A 184 -15.08 -12.85 5.68
CA PHE A 184 -13.87 -12.20 6.17
C PHE A 184 -12.84 -13.22 6.65
N PHE A 185 -13.27 -14.25 7.39
CA PHE A 185 -12.41 -15.37 7.76
C PHE A 185 -11.76 -16.05 6.55
N GLN A 186 -12.52 -16.31 5.49
CA GLN A 186 -11.98 -16.89 4.26
C GLN A 186 -10.92 -16.00 3.61
N LEU A 187 -11.10 -14.68 3.66
CA LEU A 187 -10.08 -13.73 3.18
C LEU A 187 -8.82 -13.80 4.05
N ILE A 188 -8.95 -13.68 5.37
CA ILE A 188 -7.82 -13.76 6.30
C ILE A 188 -7.07 -15.09 6.15
N ASN A 189 -7.79 -16.20 5.98
CA ASN A 189 -7.18 -17.50 5.74
C ASN A 189 -6.41 -17.59 4.41
N LYS A 190 -6.81 -16.83 3.38
CA LYS A 190 -6.05 -16.73 2.12
C LYS A 190 -4.79 -15.88 2.26
N LEU A 191 -4.85 -14.81 3.05
CA LEU A 191 -3.72 -13.91 3.28
C LEU A 191 -2.69 -14.52 4.25
N TYR A 192 -3.14 -15.37 5.16
CA TYR A 192 -2.31 -15.98 6.19
C TYR A 192 -1.07 -16.70 5.61
N GLY A 193 0.11 -16.24 6.02
CA GLY A 193 1.40 -16.76 5.56
C GLY A 193 1.79 -16.38 4.14
N GLN A 194 0.99 -15.59 3.43
CA GLN A 194 1.27 -15.12 2.06
C GLN A 194 1.42 -13.60 1.97
N SER A 195 0.66 -12.86 2.76
CA SER A 195 0.63 -11.39 2.76
C SER A 195 0.72 -10.88 4.18
N SER A 196 1.44 -9.77 4.37
CA SER A 196 1.39 -9.03 5.62
C SER A 196 0.11 -8.22 5.68
N VAL A 197 -0.48 -8.09 6.87
CA VAL A 197 -1.72 -7.35 7.08
C VAL A 197 -1.50 -6.25 8.11
N ILE A 198 -1.84 -5.01 7.77
CA ILE A 198 -2.01 -3.94 8.76
C ILE A 198 -3.50 -3.82 9.05
N ILE A 199 -3.87 -3.86 10.33
CA ILE A 199 -5.23 -3.55 10.79
C ILE A 199 -5.17 -2.32 11.67
N THR A 200 -6.06 -1.36 11.43
CA THR A 200 -6.30 -0.26 12.38
C THR A 200 -7.60 -0.49 13.13
N SER A 201 -7.60 -0.28 14.44
CA SER A 201 -8.81 -0.34 15.26
C SER A 201 -8.70 0.60 16.47
N ASN A 202 -9.84 1.01 16.99
CA ASN A 202 -9.96 1.68 18.29
C ASN A 202 -10.40 0.74 19.41
N LYS A 203 -10.63 -0.56 19.14
CA LYS A 203 -10.76 -1.60 20.17
C LYS A 203 -9.63 -2.63 20.08
N GLY A 204 -9.27 -3.20 21.23
CA GLY A 204 -8.35 -4.31 21.29
C GLY A 204 -8.94 -5.62 20.75
N PRO A 205 -8.10 -6.62 20.43
CA PRO A 205 -8.54 -7.95 19.99
C PRO A 205 -9.56 -8.61 20.92
N GLU A 206 -9.48 -8.35 22.23
CA GLU A 206 -10.44 -8.86 23.22
C GLU A 206 -11.90 -8.47 22.92
N ASP A 207 -12.12 -7.30 22.32
CA ASP A 207 -13.47 -6.80 22.02
C ASP A 207 -13.96 -7.19 20.62
N TRP A 208 -13.12 -7.83 19.80
CA TRP A 208 -13.50 -8.17 18.42
C TRP A 208 -14.54 -9.29 18.35
N GLY A 209 -14.66 -10.10 19.41
CA GLY A 209 -15.68 -11.14 19.52
C GLY A 209 -17.10 -10.59 19.45
N GLU A 210 -17.34 -9.44 20.09
CA GLU A 210 -18.64 -8.75 20.02
C GLU A 210 -18.89 -8.15 18.63
N LEU A 211 -17.83 -7.67 17.96
CA LEU A 211 -17.93 -7.02 16.65
C LEU A 211 -18.24 -8.00 15.52
N LEU A 212 -17.63 -9.19 15.56
CA LEU A 212 -17.76 -10.21 14.52
C LEU A 212 -18.96 -11.16 14.73
N GLY A 213 -19.63 -11.08 15.88
CA GLY A 213 -20.92 -11.74 16.14
C GLY A 213 -20.89 -13.26 16.32
N ASP A 214 -19.76 -13.92 16.05
CA ASP A 214 -19.53 -15.36 16.26
C ASP A 214 -18.18 -15.57 16.97
N PRO A 215 -18.16 -15.96 18.25
CA PRO A 215 -16.93 -16.14 19.01
C PRO A 215 -15.96 -17.17 18.42
N ALA A 216 -16.47 -18.23 17.80
CA ALA A 216 -15.63 -19.28 17.21
C ALA A 216 -14.90 -18.77 15.96
N ILE A 217 -15.63 -18.07 15.08
CA ILE A 217 -15.04 -17.46 13.88
C ILE A 217 -14.05 -16.36 14.26
N THR A 218 -14.39 -15.53 15.26
CA THR A 218 -13.51 -14.49 15.79
C THR A 218 -12.20 -15.09 16.26
N THR A 219 -12.26 -16.14 17.09
CA THR A 219 -11.07 -16.82 17.60
C THR A 219 -10.18 -17.33 16.46
N ALA A 220 -10.78 -17.90 15.42
CA ALA A 220 -10.05 -18.40 14.26
C ALA A 220 -9.41 -17.28 13.40
N ILE A 221 -10.04 -16.11 13.32
CA ILE A 221 -9.47 -14.92 12.67
C ILE A 221 -8.30 -14.38 13.48
N LEU A 222 -8.50 -14.19 14.79
CA LEU A 222 -7.50 -13.68 15.71
C LEU A 222 -6.26 -14.57 15.77
N ASP A 223 -6.44 -15.90 15.83
CA ASP A 223 -5.34 -16.87 15.79
C ASP A 223 -4.40 -16.65 14.59
N ARG A 224 -4.96 -16.46 13.39
CA ARG A 224 -4.17 -16.21 12.17
C ARG A 224 -3.53 -14.83 12.13
N LEU A 225 -4.23 -13.81 12.61
CA LEU A 225 -3.73 -12.43 12.60
C LEU A 225 -2.63 -12.23 13.64
N LEU A 226 -2.79 -12.83 14.83
CA LEU A 226 -1.92 -12.63 15.99
C LEU A 226 -0.72 -13.59 16.05
N HIS A 227 -0.75 -14.72 15.34
CA HIS A 227 0.36 -15.68 15.36
C HIS A 227 1.71 -15.06 14.98
N LYS A 228 1.71 -14.17 13.97
CA LYS A 228 2.87 -13.37 13.59
C LYS A 228 2.46 -11.91 13.50
N SER A 229 2.40 -11.23 14.64
CA SER A 229 2.10 -9.80 14.64
C SER A 229 2.81 -9.00 15.70
N GLU A 230 2.91 -7.71 15.43
CA GLU A 230 3.21 -6.69 16.42
C GLU A 230 1.95 -5.88 16.70
N VAL A 231 1.60 -5.74 17.98
CA VAL A 231 0.46 -4.94 18.43
C VAL A 231 0.98 -3.61 18.96
N ILE A 232 0.65 -2.51 18.28
CA ILE A 232 1.15 -1.17 18.60
C ILE A 232 -0.02 -0.33 19.12
N HIS A 233 0.04 0.01 20.40
CA HIS A 233 -0.96 0.84 21.07
C HIS A 233 -0.59 2.32 20.98
N LEU A 234 -1.08 3.00 19.95
CA LEU A 234 -0.91 4.42 19.74
C LEU A 234 -1.74 5.20 20.79
N THR A 235 -1.10 6.16 21.45
CA THR A 235 -1.71 6.98 22.52
C THR A 235 -1.55 8.47 22.22
N GLY A 236 -2.10 9.32 23.10
CA GLY A 236 -2.00 10.78 22.99
C GLY A 236 -3.27 11.46 22.48
N ASP A 237 -3.17 12.78 22.35
CA ASP A 237 -4.29 13.62 21.92
C ASP A 237 -4.59 13.47 20.42
N SER A 238 -5.84 13.70 20.05
CA SER A 238 -6.25 13.70 18.65
C SER A 238 -5.55 14.82 17.88
N TYR A 239 -4.70 14.43 16.92
CA TYR A 239 -4.03 15.36 16.00
C TYR A 239 -5.04 16.22 15.24
N ARG A 240 -6.18 15.63 14.86
CA ARG A 240 -7.28 16.33 14.16
C ARG A 240 -7.89 17.45 15.01
N LEU A 241 -7.98 17.25 16.33
CA LEU A 241 -8.49 18.27 17.25
C LEU A 241 -7.43 19.33 17.55
N LYS A 242 -6.17 18.91 17.74
CA LYS A 242 -5.04 19.82 17.99
C LYS A 242 -4.84 20.85 16.87
N TYR A 243 -4.98 20.42 15.62
CA TYR A 243 -4.87 21.30 14.44
C TYR A 243 -6.23 21.64 13.82
N ARG A 244 -7.31 21.60 14.62
CA ARG A 244 -8.65 21.97 14.19
C ARG A 244 -8.62 23.42 13.69
N LYS A 245 -8.97 23.61 12.41
CA LYS A 245 -9.20 24.94 11.83
C LYS A 245 -10.65 25.34 12.03
N THR A 246 -10.88 26.58 12.46
CA THR A 246 -12.22 27.17 12.57
C THR A 246 -12.41 28.17 11.43
N ILE A 247 -13.62 28.19 10.85
CA ILE A 247 -13.97 29.17 9.80
C ILE A 247 -14.29 30.56 10.38
N PHE A 248 -14.44 30.66 11.71
CA PHE A 248 -14.83 31.89 12.40
C PHE A 248 -13.66 32.64 13.05
N GLY A 249 -12.40 32.25 12.77
CA GLY A 249 -11.24 32.77 13.49
C GLY A 249 -11.20 32.26 14.93
N ASN A 250 -10.02 32.30 15.55
CA ASN A 250 -9.94 32.32 17.00
C ASN A 250 -9.80 33.80 17.36
N ASP A 251 -10.79 34.36 18.08
CA ASP A 251 -10.61 35.63 18.77
C ASP A 251 -9.48 35.51 19.81
#